data_AF-A0A822DM22-F1
#
_entry.id   AF-A0A822DM22-F1
#
_cell.length_a   1.000
_cell.length_b   1.000
_cell.length_c   1.000
_cell.angle_alpha   90.00
_cell.angle_beta   90.00
_cell.angle_gamma   90.00
#
_symmetry.space_group_name_H-M   'P 1'
#
loop_
_entity.id
_entity.type
_entity.pdbx_description
1 polymer ?
#
loop_
_entity_poly.entity_id
_entity_poly.type
_entity_poly.pdbx_seq_one_letter_code
_entity_poly.pdbx_strand_id
1 'polypeptide(L)'
;RIDPLFMYTQLLKEALLQIEDDDAKSIKEIVEYCRLQDDISKTTLDKIEREYRNHTAIWWYTGPYFIYSMLNYGLRQMDVDIILKMGFFIRHLHQHITELHREQQGNMPAKFQVFRGQGLSMEDFEKMKKTKGGLMSLNNFL
;
A
#
# COMPACT_ATOMS: atom_id res chain seq x y z
N ARG A 1 -19.20 -10.58 -13.95
CA ARG A 1 -19.33 -9.11 -13.96
C ARG A 1 -18.22 -8.56 -13.08
N ILE A 2 -17.39 -7.66 -13.59
CA ILE A 2 -16.30 -7.06 -12.82
C ILE A 2 -16.91 -6.13 -11.77
N ASP A 3 -16.43 -6.20 -10.53
CA ASP A 3 -16.84 -5.34 -9.43
C ASP A 3 -16.52 -3.87 -9.80
N PRO A 4 -17.50 -2.93 -9.77
CA PRO A 4 -17.23 -1.51 -10.01
C PRO A 4 -16.09 -0.95 -9.16
N LEU A 5 -15.87 -1.50 -7.95
CA LEU A 5 -14.76 -1.13 -7.08
C LEU A 5 -13.39 -1.33 -7.73
N PHE A 6 -13.26 -2.31 -8.62
CA PHE A 6 -12.05 -2.50 -9.41
C PHE A 6 -11.74 -1.29 -10.30
N MET A 7 -12.75 -0.74 -10.98
CA MET A 7 -12.53 0.43 -11.85
C MET A 7 -12.20 1.67 -11.01
N TYR A 8 -12.87 1.86 -9.87
CA TYR A 8 -12.58 2.98 -8.97
C TYR A 8 -11.16 2.91 -8.39
N THR A 9 -10.69 1.72 -8.01
CA THR A 9 -9.32 1.54 -7.50
C THR A 9 -8.26 1.81 -8.57
N GLN A 10 -8.50 1.43 -9.83
CA GLN A 10 -7.58 1.77 -10.91
C GLN A 10 -7.51 3.29 -11.15
N LEU A 11 -8.67 3.96 -11.22
CA LEU A 11 -8.73 5.41 -11.38
C LEU A 11 -8.08 6.15 -10.20
N LEU A 12 -8.34 5.70 -8.97
CA LEU A 12 -7.72 6.26 -7.77
C LEU A 12 -6.21 6.09 -7.79
N LYS A 13 -5.70 4.91 -8.17
CA LYS A 13 -4.27 4.66 -8.34
C LYS A 13 -3.66 5.62 -9.37
N GLU A 14 -4.28 5.75 -10.54
CA GLU A 14 -3.79 6.66 -11.60
C GLU A 14 -3.79 8.12 -11.14
N ALA A 15 -4.85 8.57 -10.48
CA ALA A 15 -4.94 9.91 -9.92
C ALA A 15 -3.82 10.15 -8.89
N LEU A 16 -3.66 9.28 -7.90
CA LEU A 16 -2.62 9.39 -6.86
C LEU A 16 -1.21 9.47 -7.43
N LEU A 17 -0.92 8.70 -8.49
CA LEU A 17 0.40 8.69 -9.13
C LEU A 17 0.69 9.99 -9.90
N GLN A 18 -0.33 10.76 -10.26
CA GLN A 18 -0.20 12.05 -10.95
C GLN A 18 -0.20 13.25 -10.01
N ILE A 19 -0.53 13.07 -8.73
CA ILE A 19 -0.49 14.18 -7.77
C ILE A 19 0.96 14.61 -7.57
N GLU A 20 1.22 15.89 -7.76
CA GLU A 20 2.45 16.55 -7.33
C GLU A 20 2.25 17.06 -5.90
N ASP A 21 2.91 16.42 -4.93
CA ASP A 21 2.83 16.83 -3.53
C ASP A 21 4.20 17.28 -3.02
N ASP A 22 4.17 18.24 -2.08
CA ASP A 22 5.30 18.51 -1.22
C ASP A 22 5.39 17.41 -0.16
N ASP A 23 6.29 16.45 -0.39
CA ASP A 23 6.50 15.33 0.51
C ASP A 23 6.80 15.76 1.96
N ALA A 24 7.49 16.89 2.19
CA ALA A 24 7.77 17.35 3.56
C ALA A 24 6.47 17.75 4.27
N LYS A 25 5.57 18.42 3.54
CA LYS A 25 4.23 18.74 4.02
C LYS A 25 3.40 17.47 4.24
N SER A 26 3.38 16.53 3.29
CA SER A 26 2.61 15.29 3.41
C SER A 26 3.09 14.41 4.57
N ILE A 27 4.41 14.32 4.80
CA ILE A 27 4.98 13.62 5.95
C ILE A 27 4.53 14.26 7.26
N LYS A 28 4.54 15.59 7.33
CA LYS A 28 4.07 16.31 8.51
C LYS A 28 2.57 16.06 8.77
N GLU A 29 1.74 16.12 7.72
CA GLU A 29 0.30 15.88 7.82
C GLU A 29 -0.03 14.46 8.28
N ILE A 30 0.66 13.43 7.77
CA ILE A 30 0.42 12.05 8.22
C ILE A 30 0.90 11.87 9.67
N VAL A 31 2.02 12.47 10.06
CA VAL A 31 2.52 12.40 11.44
C VAL A 31 1.55 13.08 12.40
N GLU A 32 1.02 14.26 12.06
CA GLU A 32 0.01 14.96 12.85
C GLU A 32 -1.29 14.16 12.96
N TYR A 33 -1.75 13.56 11.86
CA TYR A 33 -2.91 12.67 11.86
C TYR A 33 -2.69 11.46 12.80
N CYS A 34 -1.51 10.85 12.76
CA CYS A 34 -1.17 9.71 13.60
C CYS A 34 -0.98 10.08 15.08
N ARG A 35 -0.55 11.31 15.40
CA ARG A 35 -0.45 11.80 16.79
C ARG A 35 -1.80 11.85 17.50
N LEU A 36 -2.91 11.92 16.74
CA LEU A 36 -4.27 11.90 17.28
C LEU A 36 -4.77 10.46 17.55
N GLN A 37 -4.01 9.44 17.15
CA GLN A 37 -4.35 8.03 17.39
C GLN A 37 -3.58 7.51 18.61
N ASP A 38 -4.28 6.83 19.53
CA ASP A 38 -3.69 6.37 20.80
C ASP A 38 -2.76 5.16 20.65
N ASP A 39 -2.78 4.47 19.51
CA ASP A 39 -2.11 3.19 19.28
C ASP A 39 -0.73 3.30 18.60
N ILE A 40 -0.33 4.50 18.17
CA ILE A 40 0.93 4.70 17.44
C ILE A 40 2.01 5.25 18.37
N SER A 41 3.14 4.53 18.47
CA SER A 41 4.28 4.96 19.29
C SER A 41 4.83 6.31 18.81
N LYS A 42 4.94 7.27 19.75
CA LYS A 42 5.58 8.58 19.54
C LYS A 42 6.99 8.45 18.97
N THR A 43 7.76 7.46 19.42
CA THR A 43 9.13 7.23 18.92
C THR A 43 9.15 6.88 17.44
N THR A 44 8.15 6.15 16.95
CA THR A 44 8.03 5.79 15.54
C THR A 44 7.63 7.00 14.70
N LEU A 45 6.76 7.87 15.23
CA LEU A 45 6.36 9.11 14.57
C LEU A 45 7.54 10.06 14.38
N ASP A 46 8.31 10.28 15.45
CA ASP A 46 9.51 11.14 15.40
C ASP A 46 10.56 10.59 14.43
N LYS A 47 10.67 9.26 14.34
CA LYS A 47 11.58 8.61 13.40
C LYS A 47 11.18 8.87 11.95
N ILE A 48 9.90 8.76 11.61
CA ILE A 48 9.43 9.05 10.25
C ILE A 48 9.66 10.51 9.90
N GLU A 49 9.27 11.43 10.79
CA GLU A 49 9.42 12.87 10.55
C GLU A 49 10.88 13.26 10.27
N ARG A 50 11.84 12.63 10.94
CA ARG A 50 13.27 12.95 10.83
C ARG A 50 14.02 12.14 9.77
N GLU A 51 13.65 10.89 9.56
CA GLU A 51 14.47 9.92 8.84
C GLU A 51 13.79 9.37 7.58
N TYR A 52 12.56 9.80 7.24
CA TYR A 52 11.83 9.24 6.09
C TYR A 52 12.69 9.15 4.81
N ARG A 53 13.40 10.24 4.48
CA ARG A 53 14.26 10.34 3.29
C ARG A 53 15.59 9.60 3.40
N ASN A 54 15.98 9.16 4.59
CA ASN A 54 17.23 8.42 4.80
C ASN A 54 17.09 6.94 4.40
N HIS A 55 15.86 6.49 4.14
CA HIS A 55 15.54 5.11 3.79
C HIS A 55 14.64 5.04 2.56
N THR A 56 14.63 3.89 1.89
CA THR A 56 13.76 3.64 0.74
C THR A 56 12.30 3.43 1.19
N ALA A 57 11.34 3.65 0.30
CA ALA A 57 9.93 3.40 0.59
C ALA A 57 9.67 1.94 0.99
N ILE A 58 10.36 0.98 0.36
CA ILE A 58 10.27 -0.44 0.72
C ILE A 58 10.77 -0.70 2.13
N TRP A 59 11.87 -0.06 2.55
CA TRP A 59 12.39 -0.23 3.91
C TRP A 59 11.34 0.15 4.97
N TRP A 60 10.62 1.26 4.75
CA TRP A 60 9.50 1.66 5.60
C TRP A 60 8.31 0.71 5.50
N TYR A 61 8.02 0.19 4.30
CA TYR A 61 6.92 -0.74 4.06
C TYR A 61 7.13 -2.11 4.72
N THR A 62 8.37 -2.59 4.79
CA THR A 62 8.69 -3.90 5.39
C THR A 62 9.14 -3.81 6.84
N GLY A 63 9.37 -2.59 7.34
CA GLY A 63 9.81 -2.34 8.72
C GLY A 63 8.69 -2.55 9.74
N PRO A 64 9.02 -2.72 11.04
CA PRO A 64 8.06 -2.92 12.12
C PRO A 64 7.42 -1.59 12.57
N TYR A 65 6.88 -0.82 11.63
CA TYR A 65 6.27 0.49 11.85
C TYR A 65 4.81 0.51 11.39
N PHE A 66 4.07 1.56 11.74
CA PHE A 66 2.65 1.68 11.41
C PHE A 66 2.36 1.84 9.91
N ILE A 67 3.37 2.17 9.10
CA ILE A 67 3.22 2.47 7.67
C ILE A 67 2.58 1.30 6.92
N TYR A 68 3.07 0.08 7.14
CA TYR A 68 2.51 -1.13 6.52
C TYR A 68 1.05 -1.35 6.91
N SER A 69 0.76 -1.30 8.21
CA SER A 69 -0.57 -1.60 8.73
C SER A 69 -1.59 -0.55 8.33
N MET A 70 -1.24 0.74 8.43
CA MET A 70 -2.08 1.86 8.06
C MET A 70 -2.37 1.87 6.55
N LEU A 71 -1.35 1.69 5.70
CA LEU A 71 -1.55 1.67 4.25
C LEU A 71 -2.49 0.54 3.85
N ASN A 72 -2.23 -0.68 4.33
CA ASN A 72 -3.05 -1.82 3.99
C ASN A 72 -4.45 -1.77 4.62
N TYR A 73 -4.60 -1.11 5.76
CA TYR A 73 -5.92 -0.82 6.32
C TYR A 73 -6.70 0.13 5.39
N GLY A 74 -6.11 1.27 5.01
CA GLY A 74 -6.74 2.24 4.14
C GLY A 74 -7.17 1.65 2.80
N LEU A 75 -6.29 0.87 2.15
CA LEU A 75 -6.60 0.23 0.87
C LEU A 75 -7.67 -0.86 0.97
N ARG A 76 -7.68 -1.65 2.05
CA ARG A 76 -8.69 -2.70 2.25
C ARG A 76 -10.07 -2.12 2.57
N GLN A 77 -10.13 -1.06 3.37
CA GLN A 77 -11.38 -0.42 3.79
C GLN A 77 -11.85 0.65 2.81
N MET A 78 -11.05 1.00 1.80
CA MET A 78 -11.29 2.14 0.92
C MET A 78 -11.43 3.45 1.71
N ASP A 79 -10.63 3.59 2.77
CA ASP A 79 -10.59 4.81 3.57
C ASP A 79 -9.86 5.90 2.80
N VAL A 80 -10.64 6.78 2.17
CA VAL A 80 -10.14 7.84 1.29
C VAL A 80 -9.24 8.81 2.04
N ASP A 81 -9.53 9.10 3.31
CA ASP A 81 -8.73 10.04 4.10
C ASP A 81 -7.33 9.48 4.36
N ILE A 82 -7.23 8.20 4.73
CA ILE A 82 -5.94 7.52 4.88
C ILE A 82 -5.22 7.42 3.53
N ILE A 83 -5.92 7.01 2.48
CA ILE A 83 -5.32 6.83 1.15
C ILE A 83 -4.72 8.15 0.63
N LEU A 84 -5.45 9.27 0.76
CA LEU A 84 -4.96 10.58 0.33
C LEU A 84 -3.76 11.04 1.16
N LYS A 85 -3.81 10.91 2.49
CA LYS A 85 -2.66 11.28 3.35
C LYS A 85 -1.43 10.41 3.10
N MET A 86 -1.63 9.16 2.71
CA MET A 86 -0.55 8.24 2.32
C MET A 86 -0.21 8.30 0.83
N GLY A 87 -0.80 9.22 0.06
CA GLY A 87 -0.61 9.31 -1.39
C GLY A 87 0.86 9.45 -1.79
N PHE A 88 1.61 10.31 -1.09
CA PHE A 88 3.05 10.45 -1.28
C PHE A 88 3.81 9.12 -1.09
N PHE A 89 3.43 8.35 -0.06
CA PHE A 89 4.06 7.09 0.26
C PHE A 89 3.70 6.01 -0.76
N ILE A 90 2.44 5.96 -1.20
CA ILE A 90 1.96 5.07 -2.27
C ILE A 90 2.76 5.31 -3.56
N ARG A 91 2.96 6.58 -3.93
CA ARG A 91 3.75 6.98 -5.10
C ARG A 91 5.19 6.52 -4.98
N HIS A 92 5.88 6.83 -3.88
CA HIS A 92 7.27 6.38 -3.67
C HIS A 92 7.40 4.86 -3.66
N LEU A 93 6.48 4.15 -3.01
CA LEU A 93 6.48 2.69 -2.96
C LEU A 93 6.27 2.09 -4.35
N HIS A 94 5.31 2.61 -5.12
CA HIS A 94 5.04 2.18 -6.48
C HIS A 94 6.23 2.40 -7.41
N GLN A 95 6.85 3.59 -7.36
CA GLN A 95 8.03 3.92 -8.16
C GLN A 95 9.20 2.98 -7.84
N HIS A 96 9.50 2.79 -6.55
CA HIS A 96 10.58 1.90 -6.12
C HIS A 96 10.34 0.44 -6.52
N ILE A 97 9.12 -0.09 -6.39
CA ILE A 97 8.79 -1.45 -6.85
C ILE A 97 8.95 -1.56 -8.37
N THR A 98 8.57 -0.53 -9.12
CA THR A 98 8.69 -0.51 -10.59
C THR A 98 10.16 -0.50 -11.03
N GLU A 99 11.01 0.23 -10.31
CA GLU A 99 12.46 0.25 -10.52
C GLU A 99 13.07 -1.13 -10.26
N LEU A 100 12.81 -1.74 -9.10
CA LEU A 100 13.29 -3.08 -8.78
C LEU A 100 12.79 -4.14 -9.77
N HIS A 101 11.53 -4.03 -10.20
CA HIS A 101 10.99 -4.94 -11.19
C HIS A 101 11.76 -4.83 -12.51
N ARG A 102 12.06 -3.61 -12.97
CA ARG A 102 12.85 -3.36 -14.18
C ARG A 102 14.26 -3.94 -14.06
N GLU A 103 14.91 -3.79 -12.90
CA GLU A 103 16.23 -4.39 -12.64
C GLU A 103 16.20 -5.92 -12.70
N GLN A 104 15.10 -6.54 -12.29
CA GLN A 104 14.93 -7.99 -12.26
C GLN A 104 14.48 -8.61 -13.59
N GLN A 105 13.95 -7.81 -14.54
CA GLN A 105 13.37 -8.32 -15.79
C GLN A 105 14.32 -9.19 -16.62
N GLY A 106 15.63 -8.94 -16.59
CA GLY A 106 16.62 -9.74 -17.31
C GLY A 106 16.97 -11.09 -16.66
N ASN A 107 16.68 -11.26 -15.36
CA ASN A 107 17.07 -12.42 -14.55
C ASN A 107 15.88 -13.19 -14.00
N MET A 108 14.65 -12.83 -14.38
CA MET A 108 13.46 -13.49 -13.85
C MET A 108 13.28 -14.88 -14.47
N PRO A 109 13.04 -15.92 -13.65
CA PRO A 109 12.71 -17.23 -14.18
C PRO A 109 11.37 -17.17 -14.93
N ALA A 110 11.21 -18.04 -15.94
CA ALA A 110 9.96 -18.16 -16.69
C ALA A 110 8.73 -18.44 -15.79
N LYS A 111 8.96 -18.97 -14.57
CA LYS A 111 7.94 -19.15 -13.54
C LYS A 111 8.49 -18.68 -12.19
N PHE A 112 7.83 -17.70 -11.59
CA PHE A 112 8.11 -17.20 -10.24
C PHE A 112 6.97 -17.60 -9.31
N GLN A 113 7.22 -18.52 -8.39
CA GLN A 113 6.21 -19.03 -7.46
C GLN A 113 6.45 -18.48 -6.05
N VAL A 114 5.41 -17.88 -5.48
CA VAL A 114 5.40 -17.34 -4.11
C VAL A 114 4.18 -17.84 -3.35
N PHE A 115 4.22 -17.72 -2.03
CA PHE A 115 3.14 -18.13 -1.15
C PHE A 115 2.69 -16.94 -0.30
N ARG A 116 1.37 -16.75 -0.17
CA ARG A 116 0.76 -15.72 0.67
C ARG A 116 -0.25 -16.37 1.61
N GLY A 117 -0.10 -16.11 2.90
CA GLY A 117 -1.13 -16.38 3.89
C GLY A 117 -2.13 -15.22 3.92
N GLN A 118 -3.42 -15.52 3.91
CA GLN A 118 -4.48 -14.52 4.04
C GLN A 118 -5.61 -15.10 4.88
N GLY A 119 -6.02 -14.38 5.93
CA GLY A 119 -7.27 -14.67 6.62
C GLY A 119 -8.44 -14.25 5.74
N LEU A 120 -9.45 -15.10 5.61
CA LEU A 120 -10.66 -14.81 4.85
C LEU A 120 -11.90 -15.15 5.70
N SER A 121 -12.96 -14.37 5.48
CA SER A 121 -14.28 -14.74 5.99
C SER A 121 -14.76 -16.03 5.31
N MET A 122 -15.63 -16.78 5.99
CA MET A 122 -16.22 -17.98 5.40
C MET A 122 -17.01 -17.65 4.13
N GLU A 123 -17.67 -16.48 4.09
CA GLU A 123 -18.40 -16.00 2.92
C GLU A 123 -17.48 -15.76 1.72
N ASP A 124 -16.38 -15.02 1.91
CA ASP A 124 -15.40 -14.76 0.85
C ASP A 124 -14.75 -16.05 0.37
N PHE A 125 -14.46 -16.98 1.28
CA PHE A 125 -13.90 -18.28 0.93
C PHE A 125 -14.84 -19.10 0.05
N GLU A 126 -16.14 -19.15 0.37
CA GLU A 126 -17.13 -19.84 -0.45
C GLU A 126 -17.33 -19.14 -1.82
N LYS A 127 -17.24 -17.81 -1.86
CA LYS A 127 -17.24 -17.05 -3.12
C LYS A 127 -15.99 -17.38 -3.97
N MET A 128 -14.81 -17.49 -3.36
CA MET A 128 -13.59 -17.89 -4.06
C MET A 128 -13.69 -19.30 -4.65
N LYS A 129 -14.23 -20.27 -3.89
CA LYS A 129 -14.43 -21.64 -4.39
C LYS A 129 -15.31 -21.71 -5.64
N LYS A 130 -16.35 -20.86 -5.70
CA LYS A 130 -17.27 -20.76 -6.85
C LYS A 130 -16.65 -20.04 -8.04
N THR A 131 -15.60 -19.25 -7.82
CA THR A 131 -14.93 -18.42 -8.85
C THR A 131 -13.68 -19.11 -9.44
N LYS A 132 -13.57 -20.45 -9.32
CA LYS A 132 -12.46 -21.22 -9.90
C LYS A 132 -12.36 -20.99 -11.42
N GLY A 133 -11.15 -20.70 -11.90
CA GLY A 133 -10.91 -20.34 -13.30
C GLY A 133 -11.27 -18.88 -13.65
N GLY A 134 -11.78 -18.09 -12.69
CA GLY A 134 -12.02 -16.66 -12.83
C GLY A 134 -10.84 -15.79 -12.40
N LEU A 135 -11.01 -14.48 -12.56
CA LEU A 135 -10.05 -13.46 -12.12
C LEU A 135 -10.30 -13.06 -10.67
N MET A 136 -9.22 -12.72 -9.95
CA MET A 136 -9.26 -12.16 -8.60
C MET A 136 -8.53 -10.82 -8.59
N SER A 137 -9.06 -9.87 -7.84
CA SER A 137 -8.43 -8.56 -7.59
C SER A 137 -8.18 -8.41 -6.09
N LEU A 138 -7.05 -7.80 -5.75
CA LEU A 138 -6.63 -7.53 -4.38
C LEU A 138 -6.37 -6.04 -4.25
N ASN A 139 -6.99 -5.41 -3.25
CA ASN A 139 -6.84 -3.97 -2.98
C ASN A 139 -5.78 -3.76 -1.91
N ASN A 140 -4.55 -4.21 -2.18
CA ASN A 140 -3.38 -4.04 -1.31
C ASN A 140 -2.08 -4.07 -2.12
N PHE A 141 -1.00 -3.56 -1.50
CA PHE A 141 0.35 -3.76 -2.00
C PHE A 141 0.84 -5.11 -1.48
N LEU A 142 0.85 -6.11 -2.37
CA LEU A 142 1.13 -7.53 -2.09
C LEU A 142 0.08 -8.30 -1.31
#